data_AF-A0A1Q6WTH7-F1
#
_entry.id   AF-A0A1Q6WTH7-F1
#
_cell.length_a   1.000
_cell.length_b   1.000
_cell.length_c   1.000
_cell.angle_alpha   90.00
_cell.angle_beta   90.00
_cell.angle_gamma   90.00
#
_symmetry.space_group_name_H-M   'P 1'
#
loop_
_entity.id
_entity.type
_entity.pdbx_description
1 polymer ?
#
loop_
_entity_poly.entity_id
_entity_poly.type
_entity_poly.pdbx_seq_one_letter_code
_entity_poly.pdbx_strand_id
1 'polypeptide(L)'
;MGKINLTRLFLGGLLAGLIINIFEYVLNGVVFASQWDAYMKALGRQMRPGAIPFFILSAFVAGIGVVWLYAVARPRLGAGAKTAVLTGAAYWFFAYAIPDANYVAANVAPGRLTLAICLILLVGVVLASVCGAWVYKEQANP
;
A
#
# COMPACT_ATOMS: atom_id res chain seq x y z
N MET A 1 19.99 18.50 -6.70
CA MET A 1 18.92 17.62 -6.16
C MET A 1 18.24 18.37 -5.04
N GLY A 2 16.93 18.65 -5.13
CA GLY A 2 16.19 19.27 -4.03
C GLY A 2 16.18 18.37 -2.80
N LYS A 3 16.22 18.95 -1.60
CA LYS A 3 16.10 18.17 -0.35
C LYS A 3 14.67 17.63 -0.22
N ILE A 4 14.54 16.39 0.24
CA ILE A 4 13.24 15.79 0.54
C ILE A 4 12.60 16.59 1.67
N ASN A 5 11.44 17.19 1.41
CA ASN A 5 10.66 17.85 2.43
C ASN A 5 9.98 16.79 3.32
N LEU A 6 10.54 16.55 4.51
CA LEU A 6 10.03 15.54 5.44
C LEU A 6 8.58 15.84 5.87
N THR A 7 8.24 17.10 6.14
CA THR A 7 6.87 17.47 6.54
C THR A 7 5.86 17.11 5.45
N ARG A 8 6.17 17.45 4.19
CA ARG A 8 5.31 17.13 3.05
C ARG A 8 5.28 15.63 2.74
N LEU A 9 6.39 14.94 2.97
CA LEU A 9 6.46 13.48 2.87
C LEU A 9 5.53 12.81 3.88
N PHE A 10 5.58 13.19 5.15
CA PHE A 10 4.71 12.62 6.18
C PHE A 10 3.24 12.97 5.94
N LEU A 11 2.91 14.21 5.58
CA LEU A 11 1.52 14.60 5.29
C LEU A 11 0.95 13.83 4.09
N GLY A 12 1.70 13.77 2.98
CA GLY A 12 1.28 13.00 1.81
C GLY A 12 1.23 11.51 2.10
N GLY A 13 2.19 11.00 2.88
CA GLY A 13 2.29 9.60 3.28
C GLY A 13 1.14 9.16 4.19
N LEU A 14 0.72 10.00 5.13
CA LEU A 14 -0.45 9.73 5.98
C LEU A 14 -1.75 9.70 5.17
N LEU A 15 -1.91 10.62 4.21
CA LEU A 15 -3.05 10.59 3.29
C LEU A 15 -3.05 9.31 2.43
N ALA A 16 -1.90 8.94 1.87
CA ALA A 16 -1.74 7.70 1.12
C ALA A 16 -2.05 6.47 1.99
N GLY A 17 -1.55 6.46 3.23
CA GLY A 17 -1.78 5.39 4.19
C GLY A 17 -3.24 5.26 4.60
N LEU A 18 -3.96 6.39 4.72
CA LEU A 18 -5.41 6.38 4.96
C LEU A 18 -6.17 5.74 3.80
N ILE A 19 -5.81 6.08 2.56
CA ILE A 19 -6.43 5.48 1.36
C ILE A 19 -6.18 3.97 1.34
N ILE A 20 -4.94 3.53 1.56
CA ILE A 20 -4.61 2.10 1.64
C ILE A 20 -5.43 1.42 2.73
N ASN A 21 -5.52 2.01 3.94
CA ASN A 21 -6.33 1.48 5.03
C ASN A 21 -7.81 1.29 4.64
N ILE A 22 -8.39 2.24 3.91
CA ILE A 22 -9.79 2.13 3.45
C ILE A 22 -9.93 0.94 2.50
N PHE A 23 -9.03 0.78 1.53
CA PHE A 23 -9.05 -0.36 0.62
C PHE A 23 -8.87 -1.69 1.36
N GLU A 24 -7.88 -1.78 2.26
CA GLU A 24 -7.61 -2.98 3.05
C GLU A 24 -8.80 -3.37 3.92
N TYR A 25 -9.41 -2.40 4.60
CA TYR A 25 -10.59 -2.62 5.43
C TYR A 25 -11.80 -3.07 4.60
N VAL A 26 -12.10 -2.37 3.50
CA VAL A 26 -13.24 -2.70 2.65
C VAL A 26 -13.05 -4.08 2.02
N LEU A 27 -11.87 -4.38 1.49
CA LEU A 27 -11.62 -5.66 0.84
C LEU A 27 -11.58 -6.80 1.87
N ASN A 28 -10.72 -6.73 2.88
CA ASN A 28 -10.49 -7.86 3.78
C ASN A 28 -11.51 -7.94 4.92
N GLY A 29 -11.97 -6.79 5.44
CA GLY A 29 -12.87 -6.72 6.58
C GLY A 29 -14.36 -6.73 6.20
N VAL A 30 -14.71 -6.46 4.94
CA VAL A 30 -16.11 -6.41 4.50
C VAL A 30 -16.37 -7.36 3.33
N VAL A 31 -15.74 -7.14 2.18
CA VAL A 31 -16.05 -7.88 0.94
C VAL A 31 -15.63 -9.34 1.02
N PHE A 32 -14.43 -9.60 1.53
CA PHE A 32 -13.83 -10.94 1.59
C PHE A 32 -13.74 -11.52 3.00
N ALA A 33 -14.36 -10.88 4.00
CA ALA A 33 -14.29 -11.29 5.40
C ALA A 33 -14.71 -12.76 5.61
N SER A 34 -15.83 -13.17 5.00
CA SER A 34 -16.33 -14.54 5.11
C SER A 34 -15.39 -15.58 4.50
N GLN A 35 -14.64 -15.21 3.45
CA GLN A 35 -13.68 -16.10 2.79
C GLN A 35 -12.42 -16.26 3.63
N TRP A 36 -11.95 -15.17 4.25
CA TRP A 36 -10.86 -15.22 5.24
C TRP A 36 -11.25 -16.04 6.47
N ASP A 37 -12.46 -15.87 6.99
CA ASP A 37 -12.96 -16.66 8.13
C ASP A 37 -13.04 -18.15 7.79
N ALA A 38 -13.57 -18.51 6.62
CA ALA A 38 -13.61 -19.89 6.15
C ALA A 38 -12.21 -20.48 6.01
N TYR A 39 -11.27 -19.71 5.45
CA TYR A 39 -9.88 -20.11 5.30
C TYR A 39 -9.20 -20.36 6.65
N MET A 40 -9.34 -19.44 7.60
CA MET A 40 -8.75 -19.55 8.93
C MET A 40 -9.35 -20.72 9.72
N LYS A 41 -10.67 -20.92 9.64
CA LYS A 41 -11.34 -22.09 10.23
C LYS A 41 -10.84 -23.41 9.65
N ALA A 42 -10.67 -23.50 8.33
CA ALA A 42 -10.14 -24.70 7.67
C ALA A 42 -8.71 -25.05 8.14
N LEU A 43 -7.92 -24.05 8.51
CA LEU A 43 -6.58 -24.23 9.08
C LEU A 43 -6.57 -24.46 10.60
N GLY A 44 -7.72 -24.40 11.28
CA GLY A 44 -7.78 -24.41 12.75
C GLY A 44 -7.06 -23.22 13.39
N ARG A 45 -6.94 -22.10 12.67
CA ARG A 45 -6.23 -20.90 13.10
C ARG A 45 -7.20 -19.77 13.41
N GLN A 46 -6.73 -18.85 14.24
CA GLN A 46 -7.41 -17.59 14.53
C GLN A 46 -6.44 -16.44 14.39
N MET A 47 -6.99 -15.25 14.14
CA MET A 47 -6.18 -14.05 14.05
C MET A 47 -5.56 -13.73 15.42
N ARG A 48 -4.29 -13.34 15.43
CA ARG A 48 -3.57 -13.01 16.67
C ARG A 48 -4.21 -11.78 17.33
N PRO A 49 -4.25 -11.71 18.68
CA PRO A 49 -4.57 -10.48 19.38
C PRO A 49 -3.65 -9.35 18.90
N GLY A 50 -4.21 -8.17 18.62
CA GLY A 50 -3.45 -7.01 18.14
C GLY A 50 -3.12 -6.98 16.64
N ALA A 51 -3.59 -7.94 15.84
CA ALA A 51 -3.36 -7.94 14.40
C ALA A 51 -3.96 -6.70 13.70
N ILE A 52 -5.16 -6.26 14.11
CA ILE A 52 -5.84 -5.12 13.47
C ILE A 52 -5.04 -3.81 13.64
N PRO A 53 -4.63 -3.40 14.86
CA PRO A 53 -3.74 -2.25 15.02
C PRO A 53 -2.44 -2.36 14.21
N PHE A 54 -1.85 -3.57 14.14
CA PHE A 54 -0.65 -3.80 13.34
C PHE A 54 -0.89 -3.56 11.85
N PHE A 55 -1.99 -4.07 11.29
CA PHE A 55 -2.36 -3.84 9.89
C PHE A 55 -2.54 -2.36 9.59
N ILE A 56 -3.24 -1.63 10.47
CA ILE A 56 -3.46 -0.19 10.30
C ILE A 56 -2.14 0.57 10.27
N LEU A 57 -1.25 0.29 11.22
CA LEU A 57 0.08 0.91 11.28
C LEU A 57 0.92 0.55 10.06
N SER A 58 0.88 -0.71 9.62
CA SER A 58 1.62 -1.16 8.44
C SER A 58 1.16 -0.46 7.16
N ALA A 59 -0.15 -0.18 7.01
CA ALA A 59 -0.69 0.56 5.88
C ALA A 59 -0.27 2.04 5.90
N PHE A 60 -0.11 2.66 7.07
CA PHE A 60 0.48 4.01 7.17
C PHE A 60 1.96 4.02 6.80
N VAL A 61 2.72 3.02 7.25
CA VAL A 61 4.12 2.84 6.83
C VAL A 61 4.21 2.66 5.32
N ALA A 62 3.31 1.87 4.73
CA ALA A 62 3.23 1.69 3.28
C ALA A 62 2.89 2.99 2.54
N GLY A 63 1.94 3.76 3.06
CA GLY A 63 1.61 5.09 2.56
C GLY A 63 2.79 6.06 2.55
N ILE A 64 3.56 6.10 3.64
CA ILE A 64 4.79 6.91 3.71
C ILE A 64 5.83 6.38 2.71
N GLY A 65 5.98 5.06 2.63
CA GLY A 65 6.90 4.40 1.69
C GLY A 65 6.60 4.72 0.22
N VAL A 66 5.33 4.71 -0.18
CA VAL A 66 4.94 5.00 -1.57
C VAL A 66 5.17 6.46 -1.94
N VAL A 67 4.94 7.40 -1.02
CA VAL A 67 5.21 8.84 -1.25
C VAL A 67 6.70 9.12 -1.20
N TRP A 68 7.46 8.42 -0.36
CA TRP A 68 8.92 8.49 -0.35
C TRP A 68 9.50 8.01 -1.70
N LEU A 69 8.99 6.91 -2.24
CA LEU A 69 9.42 6.41 -3.55
C LEU A 69 9.14 7.42 -4.66
N TYR A 70 7.96 8.06 -4.64
CA TYR A 70 7.66 9.20 -5.52
C TYR A 70 8.66 10.34 -5.36
N ALA A 71 8.94 10.76 -4.11
CA ALA A 71 9.88 11.84 -3.81
C ALA A 71 11.30 11.57 -4.34
N VAL A 72 11.77 10.32 -4.22
CA VAL A 72 13.10 9.90 -4.71
C VAL A 72 13.14 9.82 -6.24
N ALA A 73 12.04 9.43 -6.88
CA ALA A 73 11.95 9.32 -8.33
C ALA A 73 11.72 10.69 -9.03
N ARG A 74 11.07 11.63 -8.34
CA ARG A 74 10.67 12.95 -8.87
C ARG A 74 11.80 13.73 -9.55
N PRO A 75 13.05 13.80 -9.04
CA PRO A 75 14.12 14.54 -9.70
C PRO A 75 14.56 13.94 -11.05
N ARG A 76 14.31 12.65 -11.29
CA ARG A 76 14.71 11.94 -12.52
C ARG A 76 13.58 11.79 -13.52
N LEU A 77 12.37 11.53 -13.03
CA LEU A 77 11.19 11.25 -13.85
C LEU A 77 10.28 12.48 -14.04
N GLY A 78 10.59 13.57 -13.34
CA GLY A 78 9.76 14.77 -13.31
C GLY A 78 8.63 14.68 -12.28
N ALA A 79 8.06 15.83 -11.95
CA ALA A 79 6.88 15.93 -11.09
C ALA A 79 5.60 15.57 -11.86
N GLY A 80 4.63 14.98 -11.17
CA GLY A 80 3.27 14.81 -11.69
C GLY A 80 2.71 13.39 -11.60
N ALA A 81 1.49 13.24 -12.09
CA ALA A 81 0.71 12.01 -11.97
C ALA A 81 1.38 10.80 -12.65
N LYS A 82 2.08 10.99 -13.78
CA LYS A 82 2.79 9.90 -14.47
C LYS A 82 3.85 9.25 -13.56
N THR A 83 4.65 10.06 -12.89
CA THR A 83 5.67 9.57 -11.94
C THR A 83 5.01 8.90 -10.75
N ALA A 84 3.94 9.49 -10.19
CA ALA A 84 3.21 8.90 -9.08
C ALA A 84 2.60 7.52 -9.43
N VAL A 85 1.97 7.39 -10.60
CA VAL A 85 1.44 6.10 -11.08
C VAL A 85 2.56 5.07 -11.22
N LEU A 86 3.70 5.45 -11.83
CA LEU A 86 4.82 4.53 -11.99
C LEU A 86 5.38 4.07 -10.65
N THR A 87 5.59 4.99 -9.70
CA THR A 87 6.09 4.65 -8.37
C THR A 87 5.08 3.88 -7.53
N GLY A 88 3.78 4.18 -7.66
CA GLY A 88 2.71 3.41 -7.03
C GLY A 88 2.64 1.98 -7.56
N ALA A 89 2.73 1.80 -8.88
CA ALA A 89 2.77 0.48 -9.51
C ALA A 89 4.04 -0.31 -9.13
N ALA A 90 5.19 0.36 -9.08
CA ALA A 90 6.44 -0.26 -8.61
C ALA A 90 6.32 -0.68 -7.14
N TYR A 91 5.79 0.19 -6.27
CA TYR A 91 5.58 -0.13 -4.87
C TYR A 91 4.63 -1.31 -4.70
N TRP A 92 3.50 -1.31 -5.41
CA TRP A 92 2.57 -2.45 -5.43
C TRP A 92 3.29 -3.73 -5.86
N PHE A 93 4.07 -3.69 -6.93
CA PHE A 93 4.74 -4.88 -7.44
C PHE A 93 5.70 -5.48 -6.41
N PHE A 94 6.55 -4.66 -5.79
CA PHE A 94 7.55 -5.12 -4.84
C PHE A 94 6.99 -5.41 -3.44
N ALA A 95 6.00 -4.65 -2.97
CA ALA A 95 5.49 -4.73 -1.60
C ALA A 95 4.19 -5.55 -1.46
N TYR A 96 3.47 -5.81 -2.56
CA TYR A 96 2.23 -6.59 -2.55
C TYR A 96 2.32 -7.80 -3.47
N ALA A 97 2.54 -7.59 -4.78
CA ALA A 97 2.43 -8.67 -5.77
C ALA A 97 3.43 -9.81 -5.53
N ILE A 98 4.71 -9.49 -5.28
CA ILE A 98 5.73 -10.51 -4.99
C ILE A 98 5.45 -11.24 -3.66
N PRO A 99 5.22 -10.55 -2.51
CA PRO A 99 4.87 -11.23 -1.27
C PRO A 99 3.63 -12.12 -1.37
N ASP A 100 2.56 -11.63 -2.02
CA ASP A 100 1.33 -12.39 -2.23
C ASP A 100 1.59 -13.65 -3.07
N ALA A 101 2.33 -13.52 -4.16
CA ALA A 101 2.70 -14.66 -5.00
C ALA A 101 3.53 -15.69 -4.22
N ASN A 102 4.45 -15.24 -3.36
CA ASN A 102 5.24 -16.13 -2.50
C ASN A 102 4.35 -16.87 -1.49
N TYR A 103 3.39 -16.20 -0.86
CA TYR A 103 2.46 -16.84 0.06
C TYR A 103 1.55 -17.85 -0.62
N VAL A 104 1.09 -17.56 -1.84
CA VAL A 104 0.29 -18.50 -2.64
C VAL A 104 1.14 -19.70 -3.05
N ALA A 105 2.37 -19.48 -3.56
CA ALA A 105 3.28 -20.55 -3.96
C ALA A 105 3.67 -21.47 -2.79
N ALA A 106 3.77 -20.91 -1.57
CA ALA A 106 4.08 -21.67 -0.36
C ALA A 106 2.84 -22.32 0.29
N ASN A 107 1.65 -22.26 -0.31
CA ASN A 107 0.39 -22.72 0.28
C ASN A 107 0.06 -22.08 1.64
N VAL A 108 0.47 -20.83 1.84
CA VAL A 108 0.22 -20.04 3.06
C VAL A 108 -1.03 -19.17 2.93
N ALA A 109 -1.46 -18.85 1.71
CA ALA A 109 -2.65 -18.04 1.43
C ALA A 109 -3.52 -18.65 0.32
N PRO A 110 -4.85 -18.43 0.35
CA PRO A 110 -5.78 -18.97 -0.64
C PRO A 110 -5.63 -18.28 -1.99
N GLY A 111 -5.09 -18.99 -2.99
CA GLY A 111 -4.64 -18.42 -4.27
C GLY A 111 -5.65 -17.51 -5.00
N ARG A 112 -6.90 -17.95 -5.16
CA ARG A 112 -7.94 -17.16 -5.86
C ARG A 112 -8.31 -15.89 -5.11
N LEU A 113 -8.44 -15.97 -3.79
CA LEU A 113 -8.78 -14.85 -2.94
C LEU A 113 -7.63 -13.83 -2.91
N THR A 114 -6.41 -14.30 -2.66
CA THR A 114 -5.21 -13.45 -2.65
C THR A 114 -4.99 -12.75 -3.99
N LEU A 115 -5.14 -13.46 -5.11
CA LEU A 115 -5.01 -12.85 -6.44
C LEU A 115 -6.04 -11.74 -6.67
N ALA A 116 -7.31 -11.96 -6.30
CA ALA A 116 -8.37 -10.97 -6.45
C ALA A 116 -8.06 -9.70 -5.63
N ILE A 117 -7.69 -9.85 -4.37
CA ILE A 117 -7.31 -8.73 -3.49
C ILE A 117 -6.09 -7.99 -4.06
N CYS A 118 -5.04 -8.73 -4.46
CA CYS A 118 -3.81 -8.17 -4.98
C CYS A 118 -4.05 -7.26 -6.20
N LEU A 119 -4.88 -7.71 -7.15
CA LEU A 119 -5.23 -6.93 -8.34
C LEU A 119 -6.05 -5.68 -8.02
N ILE A 120 -6.95 -5.73 -7.04
CA ILE A 120 -7.71 -4.54 -6.62
C ILE A 120 -6.82 -3.56 -5.85
N LEU A 121 -5.90 -4.07 -5.02
CA LEU A 121 -4.93 -3.25 -4.30
C LEU A 121 -3.94 -2.54 -5.21
N LEU A 122 -3.69 -3.02 -6.43
CA LEU A 122 -2.95 -2.23 -7.43
C LEU A 122 -3.61 -0.86 -7.64
N VAL A 123 -4.93 -0.85 -7.81
CA VAL A 123 -5.71 0.39 -7.97
C VAL A 123 -5.62 1.23 -6.69
N GLY A 124 -5.80 0.60 -5.53
CA GLY A 124 -5.73 1.29 -4.23
C GLY A 124 -4.38 1.97 -3.97
N VAL A 125 -3.27 1.26 -4.22
CA VAL A 125 -1.90 1.76 -4.01
C VAL A 125 -1.54 2.84 -5.03
N VAL A 126 -1.95 2.69 -6.30
CA VAL A 126 -1.74 3.73 -7.31
C VAL A 126 -2.51 5.00 -6.97
N LEU A 127 -3.78 4.89 -6.56
CA LEU A 127 -4.57 6.04 -6.09
C LEU A 127 -3.93 6.69 -4.86
N ALA A 128 -3.52 5.89 -3.87
CA ALA A 128 -2.82 6.39 -2.69
C ALA A 128 -1.54 7.15 -3.07
N SER A 129 -0.75 6.62 -4.01
CA SER A 129 0.46 7.27 -4.50
C SER A 129 0.15 8.61 -5.17
N VAL A 130 -0.85 8.67 -6.05
CA VAL A 130 -1.26 9.91 -6.74
C VAL A 130 -1.74 10.96 -5.74
N CYS A 131 -2.61 10.59 -4.80
CA CYS A 131 -3.11 11.49 -3.77
C CYS A 131 -2.00 12.00 -2.84
N GLY A 132 -1.11 11.11 -2.39
CA GLY A 132 0.03 11.49 -1.55
C GLY A 132 1.05 12.36 -2.29
N ALA A 133 1.32 12.06 -3.55
CA ALA A 133 2.18 12.85 -4.43
C ALA A 133 1.63 14.27 -4.68
N TRP A 134 0.31 14.43 -4.71
CA TRP A 134 -0.33 15.74 -4.86
C TRP A 134 -0.08 16.65 -3.66
N VAL A 135 -0.03 16.09 -2.45
CA VAL A 135 0.33 16.81 -1.22
C VAL A 135 1.83 17.10 -1.15
N TYR A 136 2.65 16.23 -1.74
CA TYR A 136 4.11 16.34 -1.70
C TYR A 136 4.65 17.49 -2.57
N LYS A 137 5.53 18.30 -1.97
CA LYS A 137 6.32 19.32 -2.66
C LYS A 137 7.75 19.28 -2.12
N GLU A 138 8.75 19.44 -2.99
CA GLU A 138 10.14 19.55 -2.57
C GLU A 138 10.35 20.75 -1.64
N GLN A 139 11.39 20.68 -0.81
CA GLN A 139 11.75 21.81 0.03
C GLN A 139 12.26 22.95 -0.87
N ALA A 140 11.72 24.15 -0.69
CA ALA A 140 12.26 25.33 -1.35
C ALA A 140 13.72 25.48 -0.92
N ASN A 141 14.62 25.67 -1.89
CA ASN A 141 15.99 26.03 -1.58
C ASN A 141 15.97 27.44 -0.98
N PRO A 142 16.63 27.70 0.16
CA PRO A 142 16.82 29.05 0.66
C PRO A 142 17.61 29.92 -0.33
#